data_AF-A0A3S7KIC5-F1
#
_entry.id   AF-A0A3S7KIC5-F1
#
_cell.length_a   1.000
_cell.length_b   1.000
_cell.length_c   1.000
_cell.angle_alpha   90.00
_cell.angle_beta   90.00
_cell.angle_gamma   90.00
#
_symmetry.space_group_name_H-M   'P 1'
#
loop_
_entity.id
_entity.type
_entity.pdbx_description
1 polymer ?
#
loop_
_entity_poly.entity_id
_entity_poly.type
_entity_poly.pdbx_seq_one_letter_code
_entity_poly.pdbx_strand_id
1 'polypeptide(L)'
;MDDQQLWFAEFLAVAGDFASSANERGALVRSTIGKRARDLLHLDDKTIDSLVQLTPVFQTEDGWPEAWTAAKLLLRRTNISEDLRRRVATFAQTVAPRGLRQRVVAKLHSRELFDDEDFEVDQYVEREQESQFEAVSVGKELGKDKALLMEMLPRLMDRGSRGMPFSLGQGVAAAAEDIPSLLGAIGRILGDTDESRLSTLFLRGVMSGWSERDLNQTNAFLDNSIRSPIWARWYSELQLAVVFDDRALVRTIDAIEHGAAPVEDFTWLSMGRTLAPHRVVEFGRLIDTLARRGMSGVHTALDTLHMQVFSSKELAKSEQAELGAYCLSFLLRYDWTSLKVDQTMVEHELEQVFDYAARHASGFESLKDLIDKVIKHRRGSGLFDRNSKGRLIGPALMRFPEQCLTYLMSHPLLSQSEDAAELLLLESSSAERGLSNHVPDEVLLIWIMKDPDLRAKFAMRMCRLEAATSTQEIDEGGAFSLARRIYELSTDKLSAVAILGSRLISSSFSSREIPHMSSGIKMLDTLPAPATQKEAEERRRIRKELSNRIEWMTDLGRSSRREPEGFE
;
A
#
# COMPACT_ATOMS: atom_id res chain seq x y z
N MET A 1 37.29 -20.74 -30.77
CA MET A 1 35.95 -21.32 -30.57
C MET A 1 36.02 -22.74 -30.01
N ASP A 2 37.05 -23.54 -30.33
CA ASP A 2 37.20 -24.92 -29.82
C ASP A 2 37.44 -25.00 -28.29
N ASP A 3 38.34 -24.17 -27.73
CA ASP A 3 38.72 -24.25 -26.30
C ASP A 3 37.57 -24.05 -25.32
N GLN A 4 36.62 -23.16 -25.64
CA GLN A 4 35.45 -22.91 -24.78
C GLN A 4 34.48 -24.10 -24.78
N GLN A 5 34.25 -24.72 -25.94
CA GLN A 5 33.39 -25.90 -26.08
C GLN A 5 34.00 -27.11 -25.36
N LEU A 6 35.30 -27.32 -25.52
CA LEU A 6 36.07 -28.35 -24.82
C LEU A 6 35.98 -28.15 -23.29
N TRP A 7 36.14 -26.91 -22.82
CA TRP A 7 36.06 -26.60 -21.40
C TRP A 7 34.69 -26.96 -20.80
N PHE A 8 33.58 -26.61 -21.46
CA PHE A 8 32.24 -26.95 -20.96
C PHE A 8 31.97 -28.45 -20.98
N ALA A 9 32.41 -29.17 -22.02
CA ALA A 9 32.26 -30.62 -22.10
C ALA A 9 33.05 -31.33 -20.98
N GLU A 10 34.31 -30.94 -20.75
CA GLU A 10 35.14 -31.49 -19.66
C GLU A 10 34.58 -31.15 -18.28
N PHE A 11 34.13 -29.91 -18.08
CA PHE A 11 33.49 -29.48 -16.85
C PHE A 11 32.22 -30.29 -16.55
N LEU A 12 31.35 -30.48 -17.55
CA LEU A 12 30.12 -31.26 -17.39
C LEU A 12 30.40 -32.74 -17.11
N ALA A 13 31.45 -33.32 -17.71
CA ALA A 13 31.89 -34.68 -17.40
C ALA A 13 32.31 -34.81 -15.92
N VAL A 14 33.20 -33.92 -15.45
CA VAL A 14 33.64 -33.90 -14.04
C VAL A 14 32.45 -33.65 -13.10
N ALA A 15 31.57 -32.72 -13.44
CA ALA A 15 30.39 -32.44 -12.64
C ALA A 15 29.42 -33.62 -12.62
N GLY A 16 29.34 -34.40 -13.70
CA GLY A 16 28.59 -35.65 -13.78
C GLY A 16 29.03 -36.69 -12.76
N ASP A 17 30.33 -36.84 -12.53
CA ASP A 17 30.87 -37.75 -11.52
C ASP A 17 30.42 -37.36 -10.11
N PHE A 18 30.43 -36.07 -9.78
CA PHE A 18 29.93 -35.57 -8.50
C PHE A 18 28.41 -35.69 -8.39
N ALA A 19 27.69 -35.35 -9.46
CA ALA A 19 26.23 -35.43 -9.55
C ALA A 19 25.68 -36.85 -9.45
N SER A 20 26.51 -37.87 -9.68
CA SER A 20 26.14 -39.28 -9.52
C SER A 20 25.96 -39.71 -8.07
N SER A 21 26.44 -38.91 -7.12
CA SER A 21 26.27 -39.19 -5.70
C SER A 21 24.86 -38.85 -5.20
N ALA A 22 24.28 -39.73 -4.37
CA ALA A 22 22.96 -39.54 -3.75
C ALA A 22 23.00 -38.67 -2.48
N ASN A 23 24.08 -37.91 -2.25
CA ASN A 23 24.26 -37.07 -1.08
C ASN A 23 23.97 -35.59 -1.40
N GLU A 24 24.07 -34.71 -0.39
CA GLU A 24 23.83 -33.27 -0.54
C GLU A 24 24.72 -32.61 -1.60
N ARG A 25 25.97 -33.08 -1.78
CA ARG A 25 26.89 -32.54 -2.79
C ARG A 25 26.41 -32.87 -4.20
N GLY A 26 26.00 -34.12 -4.44
CA GLY A 26 25.42 -34.50 -5.72
C GLY A 26 24.14 -33.71 -6.03
N ALA A 27 23.26 -33.52 -5.03
CA ALA A 27 22.06 -32.70 -5.19
C ALA A 27 22.38 -31.23 -5.52
N LEU A 28 23.38 -30.65 -4.85
CA LEU A 28 23.83 -29.28 -5.12
C LEU A 28 24.38 -29.12 -6.53
N VAL A 29 25.16 -30.08 -7.03
CA VAL A 29 25.69 -30.05 -8.41
C VAL A 29 24.56 -30.13 -9.43
N ARG A 30 23.62 -31.07 -9.27
CA ARG A 30 22.43 -31.21 -10.15
C ARG A 30 21.62 -29.92 -10.21
N SER A 31 21.35 -29.30 -9.06
CA SER A 31 20.59 -28.04 -8.99
C SER A 31 21.37 -26.86 -9.59
N THR A 32 22.69 -26.78 -9.35
CA THR A 32 23.53 -25.71 -9.89
C THR A 32 23.57 -25.74 -11.42
N ILE A 33 23.76 -26.92 -12.01
CA ILE A 33 23.71 -27.09 -13.47
C ILE A 33 22.30 -26.82 -13.98
N GLY A 34 21.27 -27.33 -13.30
CA GLY A 34 19.87 -27.10 -13.66
C GLY A 34 19.50 -25.61 -13.76
N LYS A 35 19.91 -24.80 -12.77
CA LYS A 35 19.71 -23.34 -12.77
C LYS A 35 20.45 -22.62 -13.90
N ARG A 36 21.53 -23.21 -14.41
CA ARG A 36 22.30 -22.69 -15.56
C ARG A 36 21.93 -23.35 -16.87
N ALA A 37 20.98 -24.29 -16.88
CA ALA A 37 20.63 -25.06 -18.07
C ALA A 37 20.21 -24.15 -19.22
N ARG A 38 19.48 -23.06 -18.97
CA ARG A 38 19.11 -22.09 -20.02
C ARG A 38 20.34 -21.50 -20.72
N ASP A 39 21.33 -21.08 -19.94
CA ASP A 39 22.56 -20.47 -20.47
C ASP A 39 23.38 -21.51 -21.24
N LEU A 40 23.46 -22.74 -20.71
CA LEU A 40 24.18 -23.86 -21.33
C LEU A 40 23.53 -24.32 -22.65
N LEU A 41 22.19 -24.30 -22.72
CA LEU A 41 21.44 -24.66 -23.93
C LEU A 41 21.67 -23.66 -25.08
N HIS A 42 22.15 -22.44 -24.80
CA HIS A 42 22.46 -21.42 -25.80
C HIS A 42 23.87 -21.54 -26.42
N LEU A 43 24.75 -22.39 -25.88
CA LEU A 43 26.16 -22.42 -26.28
C LEU A 43 26.39 -23.13 -27.61
N ASP A 44 26.31 -24.46 -27.64
CA ASP A 44 26.65 -25.27 -28.81
C ASP A 44 26.09 -26.71 -28.70
N ASP A 45 26.21 -27.45 -29.80
CA ASP A 45 25.72 -28.83 -29.99
C ASP A 45 26.34 -29.83 -29.02
N LYS A 46 27.65 -29.77 -28.82
CA LYS A 46 28.34 -30.68 -27.91
C LYS A 46 27.91 -30.45 -26.47
N THR A 47 27.63 -29.20 -26.09
CA THR A 47 27.12 -28.87 -24.76
C THR A 47 25.72 -29.44 -24.53
N ILE A 48 24.80 -29.31 -25.50
CA ILE A 48 23.45 -29.90 -25.38
C ILE A 48 23.54 -31.44 -25.31
N ASP A 49 24.37 -32.07 -26.15
CA ASP A 49 24.56 -33.52 -26.14
C ASP A 49 25.12 -34.02 -24.81
N SER A 50 26.06 -33.27 -24.22
CA SER A 50 26.61 -33.58 -22.90
C SER A 50 25.53 -33.50 -21.80
N LEU A 51 24.65 -32.50 -21.85
CA LEU A 51 23.51 -32.40 -20.92
C LEU A 51 22.51 -33.56 -21.11
N VAL A 52 22.24 -33.98 -22.35
CA VAL A 52 21.41 -35.15 -22.65
C VAL A 52 22.02 -36.41 -22.03
N GLN A 53 23.33 -36.63 -22.20
CA GLN A 53 24.04 -37.78 -21.63
C GLN A 53 24.01 -37.82 -20.10
N LEU A 54 24.00 -36.66 -19.45
CA LEU A 54 23.90 -36.55 -17.99
C LEU A 54 22.47 -36.75 -17.45
N THR A 55 21.45 -36.69 -18.30
CA THR A 55 20.05 -36.75 -17.88
C THR A 55 19.71 -37.99 -17.02
N PRO A 56 20.15 -39.22 -17.35
CA PRO A 56 19.86 -40.40 -16.53
C PRO A 56 20.41 -40.31 -15.10
N VAL A 57 21.57 -39.69 -14.93
CA VAL A 57 22.21 -39.45 -13.63
C VAL A 57 21.46 -38.38 -12.84
N PHE A 58 20.89 -37.40 -13.55
CA PHE A 58 20.30 -36.22 -12.94
C PHE A 58 18.81 -36.40 -12.62
N GLN A 59 18.12 -37.27 -13.34
CA GLN A 59 16.72 -37.63 -13.10
C GLN A 59 16.51 -38.67 -11.98
N THR A 60 17.41 -38.74 -11.00
CA THR A 60 17.22 -39.59 -9.82
C THR A 60 15.97 -39.14 -9.04
N GLU A 61 15.21 -40.11 -8.51
CA GLU A 61 13.91 -40.02 -7.77
C GLU A 61 12.95 -38.85 -8.11
N ASP A 62 13.39 -37.62 -7.88
CA ASP A 62 12.66 -36.37 -8.07
C ASP A 62 12.72 -35.77 -9.48
N GLY A 63 13.54 -36.33 -10.38
CA GLY A 63 13.72 -35.83 -11.74
C GLY A 63 14.65 -34.61 -11.80
N TRP A 64 14.59 -33.84 -12.90
CA TRP A 64 15.42 -32.66 -13.11
C TRP A 64 14.58 -31.43 -13.46
N PRO A 65 13.80 -30.91 -12.49
CA PRO A 65 12.77 -29.91 -12.74
C PRO A 65 13.33 -28.57 -13.23
N GLU A 66 14.53 -28.16 -12.78
CA GLU A 66 15.15 -26.91 -13.20
C GLU A 66 15.55 -26.96 -14.69
N ALA A 67 16.16 -28.06 -15.15
CA ALA A 67 16.53 -28.22 -16.55
C ALA A 67 15.31 -28.33 -17.47
N TRP A 68 14.27 -29.06 -17.05
CA TRP A 68 13.01 -29.11 -17.80
C TRP A 68 12.34 -27.74 -17.90
N THR A 69 12.29 -26.99 -16.79
CA THR A 69 11.75 -25.63 -16.76
C THR A 69 12.54 -24.69 -17.68
N ALA A 70 13.88 -24.73 -17.62
CA ALA A 70 14.76 -23.95 -18.47
C ALA A 70 14.55 -24.24 -19.97
N ALA A 71 14.40 -25.51 -20.34
CA ALA A 71 14.12 -25.91 -21.71
C ALA A 71 12.77 -25.40 -22.20
N LYS A 72 11.71 -25.51 -21.38
CA LYS A 72 10.38 -24.96 -21.71
C LYS A 72 10.39 -23.44 -21.85
N LEU A 73 11.12 -22.74 -20.98
CA LEU A 73 11.33 -21.29 -21.08
C LEU A 73 11.97 -20.91 -22.41
N LEU A 74 13.04 -21.61 -22.78
CA LEU A 74 13.75 -21.33 -24.02
C LEU A 74 12.87 -21.57 -25.26
N LEU A 75 12.07 -22.65 -25.28
CA LEU A 75 11.13 -22.95 -26.36
C LEU A 75 10.02 -21.90 -26.53
N ARG A 76 9.72 -21.12 -25.49
CA ARG A 76 8.72 -20.05 -25.54
C ARG A 76 9.21 -18.79 -26.26
N ARG A 77 10.53 -18.59 -26.37
CA ARG A 77 11.09 -17.42 -27.05
C ARG A 77 10.81 -17.47 -28.55
N THR A 78 10.50 -16.31 -29.13
CA THR A 78 10.25 -16.16 -30.57
C THR A 78 11.54 -15.90 -31.36
N ASN A 79 12.60 -15.44 -30.69
CA ASN A 79 13.86 -14.99 -31.29
C ASN A 79 14.99 -16.03 -31.34
N ILE A 80 14.69 -17.32 -31.17
CA ILE A 80 15.66 -18.41 -31.32
C ILE A 80 15.60 -19.02 -32.73
N SER A 81 16.74 -19.52 -33.22
CA SER A 81 16.79 -20.21 -34.52
C SER A 81 15.95 -21.49 -34.49
N GLU A 82 15.41 -21.88 -35.65
CA GLU A 82 14.61 -23.12 -35.77
C GLU A 82 15.42 -24.37 -35.45
N ASP A 83 16.72 -24.35 -35.72
CA ASP A 83 17.64 -25.43 -35.34
C ASP A 83 17.75 -25.58 -33.82
N LEU A 84 18.02 -24.48 -33.12
CA LEU A 84 18.08 -24.45 -31.66
C LEU A 84 16.73 -24.87 -31.06
N ARG A 85 15.62 -24.37 -31.61
CA ARG A 85 14.26 -24.74 -31.19
C ARG A 85 14.04 -26.25 -31.24
N ARG A 86 14.35 -26.91 -32.37
CA ARG A 86 14.21 -28.37 -32.49
C ARG A 86 15.05 -29.13 -31.47
N ARG A 87 16.29 -28.70 -31.24
CA ARG A 87 17.21 -29.37 -30.32
C ARG A 87 16.79 -29.22 -28.86
N VAL A 88 16.40 -28.01 -28.47
CA VAL A 88 15.84 -27.77 -27.14
C VAL A 88 14.53 -28.54 -26.95
N ALA A 89 13.73 -28.73 -28.00
CA ALA A 89 12.53 -29.58 -27.93
C ALA A 89 12.87 -31.05 -27.64
N THR A 90 13.89 -31.59 -28.31
CA THR A 90 14.41 -32.94 -28.02
C THR A 90 14.96 -33.05 -26.60
N PHE A 91 15.74 -32.05 -26.15
CA PHE A 91 16.24 -31.99 -24.78
C PHE A 91 15.08 -31.97 -23.77
N ALA A 92 14.08 -31.09 -23.98
CA ALA A 92 12.90 -30.96 -23.13
C ALA A 92 12.12 -32.27 -23.00
N GLN A 93 11.98 -33.04 -24.09
CA GLN A 93 11.35 -34.37 -24.06
C GLN A 93 12.18 -35.38 -23.27
N THR A 94 13.51 -35.32 -23.39
CA THR A 94 14.43 -36.21 -22.67
C THR A 94 14.38 -35.95 -21.16
N VAL A 95 14.44 -34.68 -20.75
CA VAL A 95 14.43 -34.29 -19.32
C VAL A 95 13.03 -34.20 -18.71
N ALA A 96 11.97 -34.44 -19.49
CA ALA A 96 10.59 -34.34 -19.03
C ALA A 96 10.33 -35.23 -17.80
N PRO A 97 9.58 -34.73 -16.80
CA PRO A 97 9.28 -35.50 -15.59
C PRO A 97 8.47 -36.76 -15.93
N ARG A 98 8.97 -37.92 -15.48
CA ARG A 98 8.35 -39.23 -15.67
C ARG A 98 7.81 -39.75 -14.34
N GLY A 99 6.56 -40.21 -14.34
CA GLY A 99 5.87 -40.67 -13.13
C GLY A 99 5.40 -39.53 -12.23
N LEU A 100 4.67 -39.90 -11.18
CA LEU A 100 3.91 -38.95 -10.36
C LEU A 100 4.80 -38.04 -9.52
N ARG A 101 5.79 -38.62 -8.80
CA ARG A 101 6.75 -37.85 -7.98
C ARG A 101 7.42 -36.74 -8.77
N GLN A 102 8.00 -37.05 -9.93
CA GLN A 102 8.72 -36.08 -10.74
C GLN A 102 7.79 -34.99 -11.27
N ARG A 103 6.55 -35.33 -11.64
CA ARG A 103 5.53 -34.35 -12.06
C ARG A 103 5.15 -33.41 -10.91
N VAL A 104 4.96 -33.93 -9.70
CA VAL A 104 4.69 -33.09 -8.51
C VAL A 104 5.87 -32.15 -8.24
N VAL A 105 7.09 -32.68 -8.22
CA VAL A 105 8.31 -31.88 -8.01
C VAL A 105 8.43 -30.79 -9.08
N ALA A 106 8.23 -31.13 -10.35
CA ALA A 106 8.28 -30.15 -11.43
C ALA A 106 7.25 -29.02 -11.26
N LYS A 107 6.06 -29.31 -10.72
CA LYS A 107 5.05 -28.30 -10.39
C LYS A 107 5.43 -27.44 -9.19
N LEU A 108 6.22 -27.93 -8.24
CA LEU A 108 6.73 -27.11 -7.12
C LEU A 108 7.81 -26.10 -7.52
N HIS A 109 8.45 -26.29 -8.69
CA HIS A 109 9.54 -25.43 -9.18
C HIS A 109 9.16 -24.54 -10.38
N SER A 110 7.93 -24.63 -10.89
CA SER A 110 7.56 -24.07 -12.20
C SER A 110 7.38 -22.54 -12.27
N ARG A 111 7.65 -21.76 -11.22
CA ARG A 111 7.33 -20.31 -11.20
C ARG A 111 8.28 -19.44 -12.03
N GLU A 112 9.47 -19.92 -12.37
CA GLU A 112 10.39 -19.22 -13.28
C GLU A 112 9.81 -19.06 -14.70
N LEU A 113 8.66 -19.66 -15.02
CA LEU A 113 8.01 -19.64 -16.32
C LEU A 113 7.31 -18.32 -16.70
N PHE A 114 7.20 -17.36 -15.78
CA PHE A 114 6.27 -16.22 -15.91
C PHE A 114 6.93 -14.83 -15.77
N ASP A 115 8.27 -14.75 -15.69
CA ASP A 115 9.04 -13.50 -15.56
C ASP A 115 9.60 -12.96 -16.91
N ASP A 116 9.18 -13.49 -18.06
CA ASP A 116 9.55 -12.92 -19.36
C ASP A 116 8.60 -11.75 -19.70
N GLU A 117 9.13 -10.53 -19.76
CA GLU A 117 8.43 -9.27 -20.08
C GLU A 117 7.92 -9.18 -21.54
N ASP A 118 8.09 -10.23 -22.34
CA ASP A 118 7.90 -10.24 -23.80
C ASP A 118 6.50 -10.68 -24.28
N PHE A 119 5.49 -10.79 -23.40
CA PHE A 119 4.16 -11.31 -23.76
C PHE A 119 3.02 -10.28 -23.68
N GLU A 120 2.07 -10.36 -24.62
CA GLU A 120 0.76 -9.71 -24.51
C GLU A 120 -0.05 -10.33 -23.35
N VAL A 121 -0.74 -9.46 -22.59
CA VAL A 121 -1.43 -9.81 -21.32
C VAL A 121 -2.44 -10.96 -21.48
N ASP A 122 -3.18 -11.04 -22.58
CA ASP A 122 -4.24 -12.04 -22.75
C ASP A 122 -3.70 -13.48 -22.94
N GLN A 123 -2.59 -13.63 -23.66
CA GLN A 123 -1.94 -14.94 -23.87
C GLN A 123 -1.28 -15.48 -22.59
N TYR A 124 -0.94 -14.57 -21.67
CA TYR A 124 -0.42 -14.92 -20.36
C TYR A 124 -1.49 -15.59 -19.49
N VAL A 125 -2.69 -15.02 -19.45
CA VAL A 125 -3.82 -15.50 -18.62
C VAL A 125 -4.24 -16.92 -19.02
N GLU A 126 -4.42 -17.20 -20.30
CA GLU A 126 -4.82 -18.53 -20.77
C GLU A 126 -3.80 -19.62 -20.39
N ARG A 127 -2.51 -19.33 -20.57
CA ARG A 127 -1.42 -20.27 -20.26
C ARG A 127 -1.23 -20.49 -18.77
N GLU A 128 -1.45 -19.45 -17.96
CA GLU A 128 -1.46 -19.60 -16.50
C GLU A 128 -2.56 -20.57 -16.08
N GLN A 129 -3.77 -20.39 -16.61
CA GLN A 129 -4.92 -21.27 -16.34
C GLN A 129 -4.61 -22.72 -16.74
N GLU A 130 -4.07 -22.96 -17.94
CA GLU A 130 -3.66 -24.31 -18.37
C GLU A 130 -2.67 -24.96 -17.39
N SER A 131 -1.69 -24.19 -16.92
CA SER A 131 -0.67 -24.68 -15.97
C SER A 131 -1.28 -25.05 -14.62
N GLN A 132 -2.23 -24.25 -14.14
CA GLN A 132 -3.00 -24.49 -12.92
C GLN A 132 -3.86 -25.76 -13.07
N PHE A 133 -4.58 -25.92 -14.19
CA PHE A 133 -5.37 -27.14 -14.45
C PHE A 133 -4.51 -28.40 -14.47
N GLU A 134 -3.34 -28.35 -15.10
CA GLU A 134 -2.40 -29.47 -15.11
C GLU A 134 -1.89 -29.78 -13.69
N ALA A 135 -1.59 -28.76 -12.88
CA ALA A 135 -1.18 -28.93 -11.49
C ALA A 135 -2.30 -29.54 -10.62
N VAL A 136 -3.56 -29.12 -10.82
CA VAL A 136 -4.73 -29.75 -10.17
C VAL A 136 -4.85 -31.21 -10.57
N SER A 137 -4.65 -31.54 -11.85
CA SER A 137 -4.69 -32.94 -12.33
C SER A 137 -3.60 -33.80 -11.67
N VAL A 138 -2.36 -33.31 -11.61
CA VAL A 138 -1.26 -33.95 -10.88
C VAL A 138 -1.59 -34.11 -9.40
N GLY A 139 -2.18 -33.09 -8.78
CA GLY A 139 -2.64 -33.14 -7.39
C GLY A 139 -3.70 -34.23 -7.15
N LYS A 140 -4.63 -34.43 -8.09
CA LYS A 140 -5.63 -35.51 -8.02
C LYS A 140 -5.01 -36.90 -8.07
N GLU A 141 -3.99 -37.09 -8.92
CA GLU A 141 -3.22 -38.33 -8.95
C GLU A 141 -2.50 -38.56 -7.62
N LEU A 142 -1.86 -37.52 -7.06
CA LEU A 142 -1.19 -37.56 -5.76
C LEU A 142 -2.16 -37.84 -4.60
N GLY A 143 -3.36 -37.27 -4.62
CA GLY A 143 -4.37 -37.49 -3.59
C GLY A 143 -4.85 -38.95 -3.48
N LYS A 144 -4.73 -39.73 -4.56
CA LYS A 144 -5.05 -41.17 -4.57
C LYS A 144 -3.89 -42.02 -4.06
N ASP A 145 -2.66 -41.55 -4.16
CA ASP A 145 -1.47 -42.23 -3.66
C ASP A 145 -1.13 -41.71 -2.25
N LYS A 146 -1.82 -42.27 -1.25
CA LYS A 146 -1.63 -41.87 0.16
C LYS A 146 -0.18 -42.02 0.63
N ALA A 147 0.54 -43.05 0.17
CA ALA A 147 1.92 -43.29 0.61
C ALA A 147 2.84 -42.19 0.09
N LEU A 148 2.78 -41.90 -1.22
CA LEU A 148 3.57 -40.85 -1.82
C LEU A 148 3.20 -39.46 -1.29
N LEU A 149 1.90 -39.18 -1.09
CA LEU A 149 1.45 -37.90 -0.52
C LEU A 149 2.05 -37.65 0.87
N MET A 150 1.99 -38.64 1.76
CA MET A 150 2.55 -38.50 3.12
C MET A 150 4.07 -38.33 3.09
N GLU A 151 4.74 -39.03 2.19
CA GLU A 151 6.19 -38.90 1.99
C GLU A 151 6.57 -37.49 1.48
N MET A 152 5.80 -36.94 0.55
CA MET A 152 6.08 -35.64 -0.08
C MET A 152 5.62 -34.43 0.75
N LEU A 153 4.82 -34.65 1.81
CA LEU A 153 4.19 -33.58 2.59
C LEU A 153 5.16 -32.52 3.13
N PRO A 154 6.34 -32.88 3.70
CA PRO A 154 7.31 -31.87 4.15
C PRO A 154 7.77 -30.95 3.02
N ARG A 155 7.92 -31.48 1.80
CA ARG A 155 8.34 -30.71 0.63
C ARG A 155 7.21 -29.83 0.08
N LEU A 156 5.97 -30.32 0.11
CA LEU A 156 4.78 -29.55 -0.28
C LEU A 156 4.57 -28.32 0.62
N MET A 157 4.97 -28.43 1.89
CA MET A 157 4.88 -27.38 2.91
C MET A 157 6.16 -26.55 3.06
N ASP A 158 7.19 -26.78 2.25
CA ASP A 158 8.46 -26.07 2.35
C ASP A 158 8.39 -24.67 1.72
N ARG A 159 8.99 -23.67 2.37
CA ARG A 159 9.03 -22.27 1.88
C ARG A 159 9.78 -22.09 0.56
N GLY A 160 10.66 -23.03 0.20
CA GLY A 160 11.33 -23.09 -1.09
C GLY A 160 10.41 -23.52 -2.25
N SER A 161 9.25 -24.10 -1.97
CA SER A 161 8.27 -24.49 -2.99
C SER A 161 7.55 -23.27 -3.54
N ARG A 162 8.05 -22.72 -4.65
CA ARG A 162 7.56 -21.46 -5.25
C ARG A 162 6.62 -21.63 -6.43
N GLY A 163 6.48 -22.83 -6.99
CA GLY A 163 5.67 -23.14 -8.16
C GLY A 163 4.16 -23.11 -7.91
N MET A 164 3.51 -24.26 -8.03
CA MET A 164 2.06 -24.45 -7.96
C MET A 164 1.58 -25.26 -6.73
N PRO A 165 2.10 -25.05 -5.50
CA PRO A 165 1.66 -25.80 -4.33
C PRO A 165 0.16 -25.64 -4.05
N PHE A 166 -0.41 -24.46 -4.28
CA PHE A 166 -1.86 -24.22 -4.11
C PHE A 166 -2.70 -25.11 -5.03
N SER A 167 -2.45 -25.09 -6.34
CA SER A 167 -3.20 -25.92 -7.31
C SER A 167 -3.01 -27.42 -7.07
N LEU A 168 -1.81 -27.86 -6.66
CA LEU A 168 -1.58 -29.24 -6.22
C LEU A 168 -2.45 -29.60 -5.02
N GLY A 169 -2.54 -28.72 -4.01
CA GLY A 169 -3.39 -28.90 -2.84
C GLY A 169 -4.87 -29.05 -3.18
N GLN A 170 -5.38 -28.21 -4.11
CA GLN A 170 -6.77 -28.32 -4.59
C GLN A 170 -7.02 -29.69 -5.24
N GLY A 171 -6.10 -30.15 -6.08
CA GLY A 171 -6.18 -31.47 -6.69
C GLY A 171 -6.17 -32.60 -5.66
N VAL A 172 -5.29 -32.53 -4.67
CA VAL A 172 -5.21 -33.51 -3.58
C VAL A 172 -6.53 -33.56 -2.82
N ALA A 173 -7.09 -32.42 -2.42
CA ALA A 173 -8.35 -32.37 -1.69
C ALA A 173 -9.54 -32.92 -2.48
N ALA A 174 -9.54 -32.74 -3.81
CA ALA A 174 -10.58 -33.28 -4.66
C ALA A 174 -10.58 -34.82 -4.71
N ALA A 175 -9.41 -35.47 -4.56
CA ALA A 175 -9.26 -36.91 -4.75
C ALA A 175 -9.00 -37.73 -3.48
N ALA A 176 -8.46 -37.12 -2.42
CA ALA A 176 -8.12 -37.82 -1.19
C ALA A 176 -9.37 -38.25 -0.41
N GLU A 177 -9.38 -39.52 0.02
CA GLU A 177 -10.51 -40.14 0.72
C GLU A 177 -10.64 -39.67 2.18
N ASP A 178 -9.52 -39.38 2.84
CA ASP A 178 -9.45 -39.06 4.28
C ASP A 178 -8.68 -37.76 4.52
N ILE A 179 -9.39 -36.64 4.34
CA ILE A 179 -8.86 -35.29 4.61
C ILE A 179 -8.54 -35.07 6.10
N PRO A 180 -9.35 -35.53 7.07
CA PRO A 180 -9.00 -35.42 8.48
C PRO A 180 -7.61 -36.00 8.82
N SER A 181 -7.26 -37.18 8.29
CA SER A 181 -5.92 -37.75 8.48
C SER A 181 -4.82 -36.92 7.82
N LEU A 182 -5.06 -36.37 6.62
CA LEU A 182 -4.12 -35.47 5.94
C LEU A 182 -3.89 -34.19 6.76
N LEU A 183 -4.95 -33.56 7.24
CA LEU A 183 -4.85 -32.39 8.12
C LEU A 183 -4.11 -32.76 9.42
N GLY A 184 -4.37 -33.92 10.01
CA GLY A 184 -3.59 -34.40 11.16
C GLY A 184 -2.09 -34.55 10.89
N ALA A 185 -1.69 -34.94 9.67
CA ALA A 185 -0.30 -34.96 9.26
C ALA A 185 0.28 -33.56 9.04
N ILE A 186 -0.48 -32.66 8.40
CA ILE A 186 -0.08 -31.26 8.21
C ILE A 186 0.08 -30.55 9.56
N GLY A 187 -0.86 -30.74 10.49
CA GLY A 187 -0.81 -30.15 11.83
C GLY A 187 0.45 -30.53 12.62
N ARG A 188 0.94 -31.77 12.46
CA ARG A 188 2.23 -32.18 13.05
C ARG A 188 3.39 -31.41 12.43
N ILE A 189 3.43 -31.25 11.11
CA ILE A 189 4.47 -30.46 10.43
C ILE A 189 4.45 -29.00 10.91
N LEU A 190 3.25 -28.41 11.04
CA LEU A 190 3.09 -27.04 11.55
C LEU A 190 3.55 -26.88 13.00
N GLY A 191 3.38 -27.92 13.83
CA GLY A 191 3.81 -27.91 15.23
C GLY A 191 5.31 -28.19 15.43
N ASP A 192 5.93 -28.98 14.55
CA ASP A 192 7.30 -29.46 14.70
C ASP A 192 8.33 -28.64 13.91
N THR A 193 7.88 -27.78 12.98
CA THR A 193 8.75 -27.01 12.07
C THR A 193 8.70 -25.52 12.37
N ASP A 194 9.86 -24.86 12.30
CA ASP A 194 9.96 -23.40 12.38
C ASP A 194 9.10 -22.71 11.30
N GLU A 195 8.25 -21.79 11.72
CA GLU A 195 7.35 -21.00 10.87
C GLU A 195 8.09 -20.34 9.69
N SER A 196 9.34 -19.89 9.90
CA SER A 196 10.16 -19.26 8.86
C SER A 196 10.53 -20.18 7.69
N ARG A 197 10.39 -21.50 7.87
CA ARG A 197 10.68 -22.53 6.85
C ARG A 197 9.43 -23.08 6.18
N LEU A 198 8.24 -22.70 6.65
CA LEU A 198 6.98 -23.21 6.16
C LEU A 198 6.35 -22.32 5.07
N SER A 199 5.59 -22.96 4.18
CA SER A 199 4.67 -22.34 3.24
C SER A 199 3.28 -22.94 3.44
N THR A 200 2.29 -22.08 3.63
CA THR A 200 0.88 -22.46 3.78
C THR A 200 0.16 -22.62 2.44
N LEU A 201 0.81 -22.35 1.30
CA LEU A 201 0.15 -22.35 -0.01
C LEU A 201 -0.48 -23.71 -0.36
N PHE A 202 0.21 -24.82 -0.08
CA PHE A 202 -0.34 -26.15 -0.30
C PHE A 202 -1.56 -26.41 0.59
N LEU A 203 -1.45 -26.10 1.89
CA LEU A 203 -2.56 -26.20 2.85
C LEU A 203 -3.76 -25.34 2.41
N ARG A 204 -3.54 -24.10 1.97
CA ARG A 204 -4.59 -23.24 1.40
C ARG A 204 -5.25 -23.90 0.19
N GLY A 205 -4.47 -24.52 -0.68
CA GLY A 205 -4.99 -25.31 -1.79
C GLY A 205 -5.89 -26.46 -1.32
N VAL A 206 -5.44 -27.22 -0.31
CA VAL A 206 -6.21 -28.31 0.29
C VAL A 206 -7.53 -27.80 0.87
N MET A 207 -7.49 -26.69 1.62
CA MET A 207 -8.70 -26.08 2.20
C MET A 207 -9.68 -25.58 1.14
N SER A 208 -9.17 -24.93 0.09
CA SER A 208 -9.98 -24.46 -1.03
C SER A 208 -10.68 -25.63 -1.73
N GLY A 209 -9.92 -26.65 -2.16
CA GLY A 209 -10.50 -27.82 -2.84
C GLY A 209 -11.42 -28.66 -1.92
N TRP A 210 -11.16 -28.71 -0.61
CA TRP A 210 -12.05 -29.39 0.33
C TRP A 210 -13.36 -28.62 0.51
N SER A 211 -13.30 -27.29 0.56
CA SER A 211 -14.50 -26.45 0.69
C SER A 211 -15.45 -26.57 -0.50
N GLU A 212 -14.91 -26.72 -1.72
CA GLU A 212 -15.70 -26.96 -2.93
C GLU A 212 -16.41 -28.32 -2.89
N ARG A 213 -15.80 -29.32 -2.25
CA ARG A 213 -16.33 -30.69 -2.15
C ARG A 213 -17.32 -30.86 -0.99
N ASP A 214 -16.97 -30.34 0.18
CA ASP A 214 -17.77 -30.43 1.40
C ASP A 214 -17.53 -29.19 2.30
N LEU A 215 -18.30 -28.13 2.00
CA LEU A 215 -18.24 -26.88 2.74
C LEU A 215 -18.63 -27.05 4.22
N ASN A 216 -19.52 -27.99 4.55
CA ASN A 216 -19.99 -28.19 5.91
C ASN A 216 -18.90 -28.76 6.81
N GLN A 217 -18.21 -29.81 6.36
CA GLN A 217 -17.09 -30.36 7.12
C GLN A 217 -15.90 -29.39 7.18
N THR A 218 -15.63 -28.67 6.09
CA THR A 218 -14.57 -27.66 6.07
C THR A 218 -14.85 -26.56 7.09
N ASN A 219 -16.08 -26.04 7.13
CA ASN A 219 -16.48 -25.05 8.12
C ASN A 219 -16.46 -25.60 9.55
N ALA A 220 -16.87 -26.85 9.77
CA ALA A 220 -16.76 -27.48 11.09
C ALA A 220 -15.30 -27.62 11.55
N PHE A 221 -14.37 -27.90 10.64
CA PHE A 221 -12.94 -27.88 10.95
C PHE A 221 -12.46 -26.47 11.33
N LEU A 222 -12.84 -25.44 10.55
CA LEU A 222 -12.49 -24.05 10.84
C LEU A 222 -13.06 -23.55 12.18
N ASP A 223 -14.30 -23.92 12.52
CA ASP A 223 -14.90 -23.55 13.81
C ASP A 223 -14.13 -24.15 15.01
N ASN A 224 -13.54 -25.33 14.82
CA ASN A 224 -12.71 -25.97 15.85
C ASN A 224 -11.26 -25.45 15.84
N SER A 225 -10.77 -24.96 14.69
CA SER A 225 -9.38 -24.56 14.53
C SER A 225 -9.00 -23.37 15.40
N ILE A 226 -9.93 -22.43 15.62
CA ILE A 226 -9.73 -21.20 16.41
C ILE A 226 -9.38 -21.44 17.88
N ARG A 227 -9.66 -22.64 18.41
CA ARG A 227 -9.32 -23.05 19.79
C ARG A 227 -8.23 -24.14 19.84
N SER A 228 -7.72 -24.55 18.68
CA SER A 228 -6.69 -25.57 18.61
C SER A 228 -5.31 -25.00 18.95
N PRO A 229 -4.53 -25.66 19.81
CA PRO A 229 -3.15 -25.24 20.11
C PRO A 229 -2.23 -25.16 18.88
N ILE A 230 -2.56 -25.93 17.82
CA ILE A 230 -1.80 -25.95 16.58
C ILE A 230 -2.44 -25.00 15.56
N TRP A 231 -3.74 -25.15 15.31
CA TRP A 231 -4.37 -24.48 14.16
C TRP A 231 -4.76 -23.03 14.40
N ALA A 232 -4.91 -22.58 15.65
CA ALA A 232 -5.36 -21.22 15.95
C ALA A 232 -4.42 -20.17 15.30
N ARG A 233 -3.10 -20.38 15.44
CA ARG A 233 -2.04 -19.55 14.82
C ARG A 233 -2.22 -19.37 13.32
N TRP A 234 -2.74 -20.39 12.65
CA TRP A 234 -2.89 -20.47 11.20
C TRP A 234 -4.30 -20.15 10.72
N TYR A 235 -5.19 -19.70 11.60
CA TYR A 235 -6.59 -19.44 11.29
C TYR A 235 -6.75 -18.52 10.08
N SER A 236 -6.03 -17.39 10.05
CA SER A 236 -6.12 -16.41 8.95
C SER A 236 -5.83 -17.08 7.61
N GLU A 237 -4.73 -17.84 7.50
CA GLU A 237 -4.33 -18.56 6.29
C GLU A 237 -5.38 -19.59 5.86
N LEU A 238 -5.99 -20.30 6.81
CA LEU A 238 -7.04 -21.28 6.53
C LEU A 238 -8.32 -20.60 6.03
N GLN A 239 -8.75 -19.52 6.68
CA GLN A 239 -9.98 -18.79 6.35
C GLN A 239 -9.87 -18.09 5.00
N LEU A 240 -8.69 -17.56 4.65
CA LEU A 240 -8.34 -16.96 3.36
C LEU A 240 -8.58 -17.89 2.17
N ALA A 241 -8.61 -19.21 2.38
CA ALA A 241 -8.79 -20.21 1.33
C ALA A 241 -10.25 -20.63 1.11
N VAL A 242 -11.17 -20.17 1.96
CA VAL A 242 -12.58 -20.56 1.97
C VAL A 242 -13.45 -19.32 1.84
N VAL A 243 -14.63 -19.47 1.24
CA VAL A 243 -15.61 -18.39 1.10
C VAL A 243 -15.87 -17.69 2.45
N PHE A 244 -15.93 -16.35 2.42
CA PHE A 244 -16.17 -15.53 3.60
C PHE A 244 -17.65 -15.17 3.75
N ASP A 245 -18.45 -16.15 4.18
CA ASP A 245 -19.88 -16.02 4.44
C ASP A 245 -20.20 -15.53 5.88
N ASP A 246 -21.48 -15.49 6.25
CA ASP A 246 -21.93 -15.08 7.59
C ASP A 246 -21.31 -15.93 8.71
N ARG A 247 -21.11 -17.23 8.47
CA ARG A 247 -20.49 -18.15 9.43
C ARG A 247 -19.01 -17.81 9.58
N ALA A 248 -18.31 -17.54 8.48
CA ALA A 248 -16.93 -17.08 8.50
C ALA A 248 -16.78 -15.74 9.23
N LEU A 249 -17.72 -14.81 9.06
CA LEU A 249 -17.74 -13.55 9.82
C LEU A 249 -17.84 -13.80 11.33
N VAL A 250 -18.83 -14.58 11.77
CA VAL A 250 -19.02 -14.92 13.20
C VAL A 250 -17.79 -15.62 13.77
N ARG A 251 -17.24 -16.60 13.04
CA ARG A 251 -16.03 -17.33 13.45
C ARG A 251 -14.81 -16.41 13.51
N THR A 252 -14.67 -15.46 12.59
CA THR A 252 -13.53 -14.51 12.57
C THR A 252 -13.60 -13.57 13.76
N ILE A 253 -14.80 -13.09 14.12
CA ILE A 253 -15.01 -12.34 15.36
C ILE A 253 -14.58 -13.19 16.56
N ASP A 254 -15.04 -14.44 16.65
CA ASP A 254 -14.68 -15.37 17.73
C ASP A 254 -13.16 -15.60 17.80
N ALA A 255 -12.50 -15.77 16.65
CA ALA A 255 -11.06 -15.96 16.53
C ALA A 255 -10.26 -14.75 17.06
N ILE A 256 -10.66 -13.53 16.69
CA ILE A 256 -10.04 -12.30 17.19
C ILE A 256 -10.33 -12.17 18.70
N GLU A 257 -11.53 -12.52 19.14
CA GLU A 257 -11.92 -12.41 20.54
C GLU A 257 -11.08 -13.30 21.46
N HIS A 258 -10.78 -14.51 20.98
CA HIS A 258 -9.95 -15.48 21.69
C HIS A 258 -8.44 -15.28 21.48
N GLY A 259 -8.04 -14.38 20.58
CA GLY A 259 -6.63 -14.17 20.24
C GLY A 259 -6.01 -15.38 19.52
N ALA A 260 -6.76 -16.02 18.63
CA ALA A 260 -6.31 -17.20 17.88
C ALA A 260 -5.05 -16.92 17.05
N ALA A 261 -4.96 -15.74 16.44
CA ALA A 261 -3.82 -15.25 15.67
C ALA A 261 -3.54 -13.77 16.00
N PRO A 262 -2.31 -13.27 15.75
CA PRO A 262 -2.01 -11.84 15.77
C PRO A 262 -2.99 -11.04 14.92
N VAL A 263 -3.35 -9.83 15.37
CA VAL A 263 -4.35 -9.00 14.67
C VAL A 263 -3.86 -8.45 13.34
N GLU A 264 -2.55 -8.39 13.15
CA GLU A 264 -1.86 -8.03 11.91
C GLU A 264 -2.12 -9.06 10.78
N ASP A 265 -2.37 -10.32 11.15
CA ASP A 265 -2.67 -11.39 10.20
C ASP A 265 -4.09 -11.31 9.64
N PHE A 266 -4.90 -10.34 10.07
CA PHE A 266 -6.26 -10.11 9.55
C PHE A 266 -6.32 -9.01 8.51
N THR A 267 -5.18 -8.48 8.06
CA THR A 267 -5.08 -7.46 6.99
C THR A 267 -5.72 -7.90 5.67
N TRP A 268 -5.80 -9.20 5.39
CA TRP A 268 -6.50 -9.71 4.21
C TRP A 268 -7.99 -9.35 4.16
N LEU A 269 -8.62 -8.98 5.29
CA LEU A 269 -10.01 -8.51 5.33
C LEU A 269 -10.22 -7.22 4.53
N SER A 270 -9.15 -6.41 4.36
CA SER A 270 -9.18 -5.19 3.55
C SER A 270 -9.07 -5.50 2.04
N MET A 271 -8.65 -6.71 1.67
CA MET A 271 -8.39 -7.09 0.30
C MET A 271 -9.59 -7.78 -0.37
N GLY A 272 -9.63 -7.72 -1.71
CA GLY A 272 -10.51 -8.57 -2.53
C GLY A 272 -12.01 -8.38 -2.32
N ARG A 273 -12.42 -7.26 -1.68
CA ARG A 273 -13.84 -6.98 -1.34
C ARG A 273 -14.47 -8.06 -0.44
N THR A 274 -13.67 -8.68 0.42
CA THR A 274 -14.07 -9.76 1.33
C THR A 274 -15.35 -9.45 2.12
N LEU A 275 -15.51 -8.19 2.56
CA LEU A 275 -16.65 -7.77 3.38
C LEU A 275 -17.85 -7.21 2.58
N ALA A 276 -17.75 -7.12 1.24
CA ALA A 276 -18.82 -6.55 0.41
C ALA A 276 -20.19 -7.26 0.53
N PRO A 277 -20.28 -8.58 0.78
CA PRO A 277 -21.57 -9.24 0.99
C PRO A 277 -22.27 -8.86 2.32
N HIS A 278 -21.55 -8.26 3.27
CA HIS A 278 -22.00 -8.02 4.63
C HIS A 278 -22.50 -6.58 4.81
N ARG A 279 -23.52 -6.37 5.66
CA ARG A 279 -24.02 -5.02 5.96
C ARG A 279 -23.08 -4.27 6.88
N VAL A 280 -23.21 -2.94 6.91
CA VAL A 280 -22.40 -2.05 7.76
C VAL A 280 -22.44 -2.46 9.23
N VAL A 281 -23.62 -2.79 9.76
CA VAL A 281 -23.75 -3.28 11.14
C VAL A 281 -23.00 -4.60 11.41
N GLU A 282 -22.86 -5.46 10.42
CA GLU A 282 -22.22 -6.78 10.55
C GLU A 282 -20.70 -6.65 10.51
N PHE A 283 -20.15 -6.05 9.45
CA PHE A 283 -18.70 -5.84 9.38
C PHE A 283 -18.21 -4.80 10.40
N GLY A 284 -19.06 -3.85 10.81
CA GLY A 284 -18.73 -2.87 11.85
C GLY A 284 -18.46 -3.54 13.20
N ARG A 285 -19.11 -4.66 13.51
CA ARG A 285 -18.80 -5.47 14.71
C ARG A 285 -17.42 -6.12 14.61
N LEU A 286 -17.04 -6.60 13.43
CA LEU A 286 -15.71 -7.16 13.17
C LEU A 286 -14.61 -6.10 13.31
N ILE A 287 -14.78 -4.95 12.68
CA ILE A 287 -13.83 -3.81 12.77
C ILE A 287 -13.71 -3.34 14.23
N ASP A 288 -14.82 -3.26 14.96
CA ASP A 288 -14.79 -2.95 16.39
C ASP A 288 -14.00 -3.99 17.21
N THR A 289 -14.13 -5.26 16.85
CA THR A 289 -13.44 -6.37 17.53
C THR A 289 -11.94 -6.31 17.30
N LEU A 290 -11.50 -5.97 16.09
CA LEU A 290 -10.10 -5.69 15.76
C LEU A 290 -9.57 -4.49 16.57
N ALA A 291 -10.27 -3.36 16.54
CA ALA A 291 -9.81 -2.12 17.15
C ALA A 291 -9.64 -2.21 18.69
N ARG A 292 -10.37 -3.12 19.35
CA ARG A 292 -10.23 -3.39 20.79
C ARG A 292 -8.94 -4.12 21.17
N ARG A 293 -8.15 -4.60 20.20
CA ARG A 293 -6.93 -5.41 20.43
C ARG A 293 -5.65 -4.58 20.46
N GLY A 294 -5.74 -3.33 20.93
CA GLY A 294 -4.60 -2.41 21.03
C GLY A 294 -4.26 -1.73 19.71
N MET A 295 -3.10 -1.07 19.65
CA MET A 295 -2.75 -0.17 18.54
C MET A 295 -2.60 -0.89 17.19
N SER A 296 -1.99 -2.08 17.17
CA SER A 296 -1.98 -2.92 15.95
C SER A 296 -3.39 -3.23 15.47
N GLY A 297 -4.32 -3.49 16.39
CA GLY A 297 -5.73 -3.75 16.08
C GLY A 297 -6.45 -2.53 15.52
N VAL A 298 -6.18 -1.33 16.06
CA VAL A 298 -6.70 -0.06 15.51
C VAL A 298 -6.20 0.18 14.09
N HIS A 299 -4.93 -0.11 13.83
CA HIS A 299 -4.34 -0.01 12.48
C HIS A 299 -5.02 -0.98 11.49
N THR A 300 -5.10 -2.28 11.80
CA THR A 300 -5.78 -3.25 10.92
C THR A 300 -7.26 -2.90 10.71
N ALA A 301 -7.93 -2.41 11.76
CA ALA A 301 -9.33 -1.98 11.68
C ALA A 301 -9.51 -0.76 10.76
N LEU A 302 -8.59 0.20 10.81
CA LEU A 302 -8.59 1.38 9.96
C LEU A 302 -8.38 1.00 8.49
N ASP A 303 -7.38 0.17 8.17
CA ASP A 303 -7.14 -0.32 6.81
C ASP A 303 -8.39 -1.04 6.26
N THR A 304 -8.98 -1.93 7.06
CA THR A 304 -10.22 -2.63 6.71
C THR A 304 -11.38 -1.67 6.45
N LEU A 305 -11.57 -0.67 7.30
CA LEU A 305 -12.63 0.35 7.15
C LEU A 305 -12.40 1.23 5.93
N HIS A 306 -11.17 1.66 5.69
CA HIS A 306 -10.78 2.44 4.53
C HIS A 306 -11.14 1.72 3.23
N MET A 307 -10.89 0.41 3.14
CA MET A 307 -11.25 -0.37 1.95
C MET A 307 -12.78 -0.52 1.75
N GLN A 308 -13.58 -0.50 2.82
CA GLN A 308 -15.04 -0.40 2.71
C GLN A 308 -15.47 0.98 2.20
N VAL A 309 -14.84 2.05 2.67
CA VAL A 309 -15.06 3.42 2.17
C VAL A 309 -14.72 3.52 0.68
N PHE A 310 -13.58 2.96 0.25
CA PHE A 310 -13.16 2.95 -1.15
C PHE A 310 -14.18 2.24 -2.06
N SER A 311 -14.73 1.12 -1.59
CA SER A 311 -15.71 0.29 -2.33
C SER A 311 -17.16 0.80 -2.22
N SER A 312 -17.41 1.84 -1.42
CA SER A 312 -18.77 2.29 -1.05
C SER A 312 -19.61 2.85 -2.20
N LYS A 313 -19.00 3.17 -3.35
CA LYS A 313 -19.71 3.70 -4.53
C LYS A 313 -20.79 2.75 -5.06
N GLU A 314 -20.66 1.46 -4.76
CA GLU A 314 -21.61 0.42 -5.18
C GLU A 314 -22.76 0.21 -4.17
N LEU A 315 -22.64 0.77 -2.96
CA LEU A 315 -23.67 0.67 -1.93
C LEU A 315 -24.86 1.58 -2.23
N ALA A 316 -26.04 1.22 -1.73
CA ALA A 316 -27.20 2.11 -1.79
C ALA A 316 -26.95 3.38 -0.96
N LYS A 317 -27.60 4.51 -1.32
CA LYS A 317 -27.42 5.79 -0.61
C LYS A 317 -27.69 5.70 0.90
N SER A 318 -28.65 4.87 1.31
CA SER A 318 -28.95 4.62 2.73
C SER A 318 -27.80 3.91 3.45
N GLU A 319 -27.18 2.92 2.79
CA GLU A 319 -26.05 2.16 3.33
C GLU A 319 -24.77 3.01 3.35
N GLN A 320 -24.57 3.88 2.35
CA GLN A 320 -23.49 4.87 2.37
C GLN A 320 -23.61 5.83 3.57
N ALA A 321 -24.83 6.28 3.88
CA ALA A 321 -25.09 7.10 5.06
C ALA A 321 -24.83 6.33 6.37
N GLU A 322 -25.21 5.04 6.44
CA GLU A 322 -24.91 4.17 7.58
C GLU A 322 -23.39 3.99 7.76
N LEU A 323 -22.65 3.75 6.67
CA LEU A 323 -21.19 3.65 6.68
C LEU A 323 -20.55 4.98 7.13
N GLY A 324 -21.08 6.12 6.68
CA GLY A 324 -20.61 7.44 7.11
C GLY A 324 -20.77 7.66 8.62
N ALA A 325 -21.94 7.29 9.17
CA ALA A 325 -22.19 7.32 10.61
C ALA A 325 -21.27 6.36 11.38
N TYR A 326 -21.01 5.17 10.83
CA TYR A 326 -20.06 4.23 11.40
C TYR A 326 -18.62 4.77 11.40
N CYS A 327 -18.17 5.38 10.31
CA CYS A 327 -16.84 6.02 10.22
C CYS A 327 -16.66 7.09 11.30
N LEU A 328 -17.64 7.98 11.46
CA LEU A 328 -17.63 8.99 12.51
C LEU A 328 -17.55 8.34 13.91
N SER A 329 -18.39 7.34 14.17
CA SER A 329 -18.39 6.60 15.43
C SER A 329 -17.05 5.90 15.72
N PHE A 330 -16.43 5.29 14.70
CA PHE A 330 -15.11 4.66 14.81
C PHE A 330 -14.03 5.69 15.18
N LEU A 331 -13.96 6.80 14.45
CA LEU A 331 -12.97 7.86 14.67
C LEU A 331 -13.12 8.53 16.05
N LEU A 332 -14.33 8.59 16.61
CA LEU A 332 -14.57 9.08 17.96
C LEU A 332 -14.14 8.06 19.03
N ARG A 333 -14.54 6.79 18.86
CA ARG A 333 -14.35 5.74 19.88
C ARG A 333 -12.91 5.26 20.04
N TYR A 334 -12.16 5.11 18.95
CA TYR A 334 -10.83 4.49 19.00
C TYR A 334 -9.71 5.50 18.90
N ASP A 335 -8.60 5.23 19.59
CA ASP A 335 -7.46 6.13 19.64
C ASP A 335 -6.54 5.99 18.42
N TRP A 336 -6.96 6.57 17.29
CA TRP A 336 -6.13 6.70 16.10
C TRP A 336 -4.98 7.72 16.28
N THR A 337 -5.02 8.52 17.35
CA THR A 337 -4.07 9.61 17.59
C THR A 337 -2.70 9.12 18.04
N SER A 338 -2.64 7.88 18.51
CA SER A 338 -1.42 7.19 18.93
C SER A 338 -0.80 6.32 17.82
N LEU A 339 -1.41 6.28 16.63
CA LEU A 339 -0.83 5.60 15.47
C LEU A 339 0.43 6.33 15.02
N LYS A 340 1.46 5.57 14.63
CA LYS A 340 2.67 6.14 14.04
C LYS A 340 2.37 6.53 12.59
N VAL A 341 2.23 7.84 12.34
CA VAL A 341 1.89 8.44 11.04
C VAL A 341 3.16 8.71 10.20
N ASP A 342 4.30 8.11 10.55
CA ASP A 342 5.50 8.15 9.71
C ASP A 342 5.40 7.20 8.50
N GLN A 343 4.33 6.39 8.43
CA GLN A 343 3.95 5.58 7.29
C GLN A 343 2.85 6.30 6.48
N THR A 344 3.18 6.70 5.25
CA THR A 344 2.29 7.46 4.33
C THR A 344 0.93 6.82 4.08
N MET A 345 0.82 5.50 4.24
CA MET A 345 -0.43 4.75 4.06
C MET A 345 -1.46 5.07 5.14
N VAL A 346 -1.06 5.13 6.41
CA VAL A 346 -1.98 5.39 7.54
C VAL A 346 -2.57 6.78 7.46
N GLU A 347 -1.77 7.76 7.03
CA GLU A 347 -2.25 9.14 6.81
C GLU A 347 -3.33 9.18 5.72
N HIS A 348 -3.08 8.51 4.60
CA HIS A 348 -4.05 8.43 3.50
C HIS A 348 -5.35 7.76 3.93
N GLU A 349 -5.27 6.61 4.62
CA GLU A 349 -6.43 5.89 5.14
C GLU A 349 -7.26 6.77 6.09
N LEU A 350 -6.61 7.47 7.03
CA LEU A 350 -7.29 8.41 7.93
C LEU A 350 -7.97 9.53 7.14
N GLU A 351 -7.27 10.18 6.20
CA GLU A 351 -7.87 11.26 5.39
C GLU A 351 -9.14 10.77 4.67
N GLN A 352 -9.10 9.59 4.04
CA GLN A 352 -10.25 9.03 3.33
C GLN A 352 -11.44 8.72 4.27
N VAL A 353 -11.18 8.15 5.45
CA VAL A 353 -12.25 7.83 6.42
C VAL A 353 -12.85 9.11 7.03
N PHE A 354 -12.03 10.11 7.35
CA PHE A 354 -12.49 11.43 7.80
C PHE A 354 -13.37 12.12 6.74
N ASP A 355 -12.90 12.09 5.51
CA ASP A 355 -13.57 12.69 4.37
C ASP A 355 -14.92 12.03 4.08
N TYR A 356 -14.97 10.71 4.15
CA TYR A 356 -16.23 9.97 4.07
C TYR A 356 -17.19 10.32 5.21
N ALA A 357 -16.71 10.32 6.46
CA ALA A 357 -17.52 10.70 7.62
C ALA A 357 -18.11 12.12 7.49
N ALA A 358 -17.31 13.09 7.02
CA ALA A 358 -17.76 14.47 6.85
C ALA A 358 -18.80 14.62 5.72
N ARG A 359 -18.61 13.94 4.58
CA ARG A 359 -19.57 13.98 3.46
C ARG A 359 -20.96 13.47 3.85
N HIS A 360 -21.00 12.46 4.71
CA HIS A 360 -22.22 11.78 5.14
C HIS A 360 -22.74 12.27 6.51
N ALA A 361 -22.11 13.28 7.11
CA ALA A 361 -22.57 13.87 8.36
C ALA A 361 -23.97 14.49 8.22
N SER A 362 -24.83 14.26 9.22
CA SER A 362 -26.18 14.85 9.26
C SER A 362 -26.16 16.37 9.48
N GLY A 363 -25.05 16.90 10.01
CA GLY A 363 -24.82 18.33 10.18
C GLY A 363 -23.45 18.61 10.80
N PHE A 364 -23.10 19.88 10.93
CA PHE A 364 -21.83 20.29 11.53
C PHE A 364 -21.68 19.85 13.00
N GLU A 365 -22.79 19.87 13.76
CA GLU A 365 -22.78 19.52 15.19
C GLU A 365 -22.24 18.11 15.46
N SER A 366 -22.49 17.14 14.59
CA SER A 366 -21.98 15.77 14.76
C SER A 366 -20.46 15.66 14.56
N LEU A 367 -19.82 16.65 13.94
CA LEU A 367 -18.38 16.65 13.67
C LEU A 367 -17.56 17.37 14.76
N LYS A 368 -18.20 18.12 15.67
CA LYS A 368 -17.49 18.92 16.69
C LYS A 368 -16.57 18.07 17.55
N ASP A 369 -17.07 16.97 18.11
CA ASP A 369 -16.27 16.08 18.97
C ASP A 369 -15.06 15.49 18.23
N LEU A 370 -15.21 15.25 16.91
CA LEU A 370 -14.13 14.74 16.08
C LEU A 370 -13.08 15.82 15.83
N ILE A 371 -13.52 17.05 15.53
CA ILE A 371 -12.64 18.23 15.39
C ILE A 371 -11.89 18.48 16.71
N ASP A 372 -12.57 18.40 17.85
CA ASP A 372 -11.95 18.55 19.18
C ASP A 372 -10.85 17.53 19.41
N LYS A 373 -11.07 16.29 18.97
CA LYS A 373 -10.08 15.21 19.05
C LYS A 373 -8.85 15.52 18.20
N VAL A 374 -9.04 16.04 16.97
CA VAL A 374 -7.94 16.50 16.11
C VAL A 374 -7.16 17.64 16.78
N ILE A 375 -7.85 18.65 17.34
CA ILE A 375 -7.23 19.78 18.04
C ILE A 375 -6.36 19.28 19.21
N LYS A 376 -6.90 18.40 20.06
CA LYS A 376 -6.17 17.82 21.20
C LYS A 376 -4.93 17.06 20.74
N HIS A 377 -5.05 16.23 19.71
CA HIS A 377 -3.93 15.47 19.16
C HIS A 377 -2.81 16.37 18.60
N ARG A 378 -3.15 17.43 17.88
CA ARG A 378 -2.15 18.35 17.30
C ARG A 378 -1.44 19.20 18.36
N ARG A 379 -2.12 19.55 19.46
CA ARG A 379 -1.49 20.26 20.59
C ARG A 379 -0.50 19.41 21.38
N GLY A 380 -0.73 18.10 21.47
CA GLY A 380 0.06 17.18 22.32
C GLY A 380 1.45 16.80 21.77
N SER A 381 1.71 16.99 20.48
CA SER A 381 2.92 16.43 19.83
C SER A 381 4.10 17.40 19.68
N GLY A 382 4.17 18.45 20.51
CA GLY A 382 5.03 19.60 20.26
C GLY A 382 4.40 20.49 19.20
N LEU A 383 4.56 21.81 19.34
CA LEU A 383 3.96 22.85 18.49
C LEU A 383 3.87 22.40 17.02
N PHE A 384 2.63 22.20 16.55
CA PHE A 384 2.22 21.98 15.16
C PHE A 384 3.32 21.44 14.24
N ASP A 385 3.83 20.24 14.56
CA ASP A 385 4.81 19.58 13.70
C ASP A 385 4.24 19.45 12.28
N ARG A 386 4.89 20.14 11.35
CA ARG A 386 4.46 20.26 9.95
C ARG A 386 4.68 18.96 9.16
N ASN A 387 5.35 17.97 9.75
CA ASN A 387 5.89 16.83 9.02
C ASN A 387 5.05 15.57 8.93
N SER A 388 3.89 15.40 9.59
CA SER A 388 2.90 14.37 9.20
C SER A 388 1.74 14.25 10.18
N LYS A 389 0.53 14.72 9.82
CA LYS A 389 -0.72 14.42 10.56
C LYS A 389 -2.01 14.51 9.72
N GLY A 390 -1.96 14.41 8.40
CA GLY A 390 -3.14 14.39 7.52
C GLY A 390 -3.98 15.67 7.52
N ARG A 391 -4.75 15.87 6.46
CA ARG A 391 -5.73 16.95 6.30
C ARG A 391 -7.09 16.53 6.85
N LEU A 392 -7.16 16.45 8.18
CA LEU A 392 -8.30 15.86 8.91
C LEU A 392 -9.47 16.83 9.12
N ILE A 393 -9.23 18.15 9.07
CA ILE A 393 -10.29 19.17 9.25
C ILE A 393 -10.82 19.65 7.89
N GLY A 394 -10.01 19.54 6.83
CA GLY A 394 -10.33 19.89 5.45
C GLY A 394 -11.72 19.42 5.00
N PRO A 395 -12.10 18.15 5.21
CA PRO A 395 -13.42 17.68 4.82
C PRO A 395 -14.59 18.37 5.51
N ALA A 396 -14.47 18.70 6.79
CA ALA A 396 -15.48 19.47 7.51
C ALA A 396 -15.57 20.92 6.98
N LEU A 397 -14.43 21.53 6.61
CA LEU A 397 -14.39 22.85 5.99
C LEU A 397 -15.06 22.86 4.61
N MET A 398 -14.84 21.81 3.80
CA MET A 398 -15.52 21.66 2.50
C MET A 398 -17.03 21.55 2.63
N ARG A 399 -17.50 20.81 3.64
CA ARG A 399 -18.93 20.53 3.80
C ARG A 399 -19.67 21.63 4.53
N PHE A 400 -19.07 22.21 5.58
CA PHE A 400 -19.69 23.19 6.49
C PHE A 400 -18.75 24.38 6.75
N PRO A 401 -18.36 25.14 5.71
CA PRO A 401 -17.31 26.15 5.80
C PRO A 401 -17.57 27.20 6.87
N GLU A 402 -18.76 27.82 6.88
CA GLU A 402 -19.07 28.90 7.82
C GLU A 402 -19.13 28.43 9.27
N GLN A 403 -19.77 27.28 9.51
CA GLN A 403 -19.91 26.72 10.85
C GLN A 403 -18.56 26.27 11.40
N CYS A 404 -17.75 25.60 10.57
CA CYS A 404 -16.42 25.13 10.94
C CYS A 404 -15.48 26.30 11.26
N LEU A 405 -15.43 27.32 10.40
CA LEU A 405 -14.63 28.53 10.67
C LEU A 405 -15.05 29.23 11.96
N THR A 406 -16.36 29.40 12.18
CA THR A 406 -16.90 30.02 13.39
C THR A 406 -16.55 29.22 14.65
N TYR A 407 -16.63 27.89 14.55
CA TYR A 407 -16.32 26.98 15.65
C TYR A 407 -14.84 27.04 16.03
N LEU A 408 -13.93 26.92 15.06
CA LEU A 408 -12.49 26.96 15.30
C LEU A 408 -12.04 28.31 15.87
N MET A 409 -12.56 29.41 15.33
CA MET A 409 -12.21 30.77 15.76
C MET A 409 -12.60 31.06 17.21
N SER A 410 -13.64 30.39 17.73
CA SER A 410 -14.14 30.57 19.11
C SER A 410 -13.82 29.39 20.03
N HIS A 411 -12.98 28.45 19.57
CA HIS A 411 -12.77 27.19 20.27
C HIS A 411 -11.96 27.39 21.57
N PRO A 412 -12.41 26.87 22.74
CA PRO A 412 -11.73 27.10 24.03
C PRO A 412 -10.28 26.61 24.09
N LEU A 413 -9.96 25.55 23.34
CA LEU A 413 -8.59 25.02 23.24
C LEU A 413 -7.70 25.79 22.25
N LEU A 414 -8.22 26.80 21.55
CA LEU A 414 -7.48 27.64 20.61
C LEU A 414 -7.53 29.06 21.20
N SER A 415 -6.72 29.26 22.23
CA SER A 415 -6.82 30.42 23.13
C SER A 415 -6.45 31.74 22.43
N GLN A 416 -5.75 31.65 21.30
CA GLN A 416 -5.46 32.77 20.42
C GLN A 416 -5.98 32.51 19.00
N SER A 417 -6.37 33.57 18.30
CA SER A 417 -6.81 33.50 16.90
C SER A 417 -5.74 32.92 15.97
N GLU A 418 -4.49 33.05 16.39
CA GLU A 418 -3.27 32.52 15.80
C GLU A 418 -3.26 30.99 15.80
N ASP A 419 -3.56 30.35 16.94
CA ASP A 419 -3.56 28.88 17.06
C ASP A 419 -4.54 28.24 16.06
N ALA A 420 -5.74 28.84 15.93
CA ALA A 420 -6.75 28.38 15.00
C ALA A 420 -6.34 28.62 13.54
N ALA A 421 -5.67 29.73 13.23
CA ALA A 421 -5.15 29.98 11.89
C ALA A 421 -4.00 29.03 11.53
N GLU A 422 -3.07 28.77 12.45
CA GLU A 422 -1.97 27.81 12.24
C GLU A 422 -2.50 26.40 11.99
N LEU A 423 -3.48 25.96 12.77
CA LEU A 423 -4.16 24.68 12.57
C LEU A 423 -4.76 24.56 11.17
N LEU A 424 -5.39 25.63 10.67
CA LEU A 424 -6.00 25.68 9.35
C LEU A 424 -4.96 25.67 8.22
N LEU A 425 -3.77 26.23 8.44
CA LEU A 425 -2.67 26.21 7.46
C LEU A 425 -2.12 24.79 7.25
N LEU A 426 -2.23 23.90 8.25
CA LEU A 426 -1.88 22.48 8.11
C LEU A 426 -2.82 21.71 7.17
N GLU A 427 -4.01 22.24 6.87
CA GLU A 427 -4.94 21.63 5.93
C GLU A 427 -4.55 21.88 4.46
N SER A 428 -3.51 22.67 4.20
CA SER A 428 -2.98 22.92 2.87
C SER A 428 -1.79 22.03 2.55
N SER A 429 -1.75 21.49 1.32
CA SER A 429 -0.55 20.83 0.77
C SER A 429 0.62 21.80 0.57
N SER A 430 0.37 23.11 0.66
CA SER A 430 1.39 24.15 0.67
C SER A 430 1.12 25.09 1.84
N ALA A 431 1.57 24.70 3.03
CA ALA A 431 1.39 25.48 4.27
C ALA A 431 1.89 26.94 4.14
N GLU A 432 2.79 27.22 3.20
CA GLU A 432 3.30 28.57 2.90
C GLU A 432 2.31 29.44 2.10
N ARG A 433 1.24 28.86 1.51
CA ARG A 433 0.35 29.54 0.55
C ARG A 433 -1.09 29.70 1.00
N GLY A 434 -1.48 29.29 2.21
CA GLY A 434 -2.81 29.53 2.81
C GLY A 434 -3.83 28.41 2.61
N LEU A 435 -5.02 28.56 3.18
CA LEU A 435 -6.11 27.58 3.15
C LEU A 435 -6.54 27.28 1.70
N SER A 436 -6.05 26.18 1.14
CA SER A 436 -6.30 25.83 -0.26
C SER A 436 -7.62 25.07 -0.42
N ASN A 437 -8.48 25.52 -1.33
CA ASN A 437 -9.62 24.82 -1.96
C ASN A 437 -10.71 24.22 -1.07
N HIS A 438 -10.58 24.21 0.26
CA HIS A 438 -11.61 23.68 1.16
C HIS A 438 -12.72 24.69 1.43
N VAL A 439 -12.46 26.00 1.34
CA VAL A 439 -13.46 27.06 1.51
C VAL A 439 -13.46 27.93 0.26
N PRO A 440 -14.58 28.03 -0.49
CA PRO A 440 -14.67 28.94 -1.61
C PRO A 440 -14.52 30.41 -1.18
N ASP A 441 -13.77 31.20 -1.96
CA ASP A 441 -13.49 32.62 -1.67
C ASP A 441 -14.77 33.42 -1.40
N GLU A 442 -15.84 33.19 -2.17
CA GLU A 442 -17.12 33.88 -1.99
C GLU A 442 -17.76 33.57 -0.64
N VAL A 443 -17.72 32.31 -0.20
CA VAL A 443 -18.25 31.89 1.10
C VAL A 443 -17.44 32.53 2.22
N LEU A 444 -16.11 32.59 2.07
CA LEU A 444 -15.24 33.25 3.05
C LEU A 444 -15.57 34.75 3.18
N LEU A 445 -15.77 35.44 2.05
CA LEU A 445 -16.09 36.87 2.05
C LEU A 445 -17.47 37.15 2.66
N ILE A 446 -18.49 36.34 2.33
CA ILE A 446 -19.82 36.42 2.95
C ILE A 446 -19.74 36.16 4.46
N TRP A 447 -18.91 35.19 4.88
CA TRP A 447 -18.67 34.90 6.28
C TRP A 447 -18.03 36.09 7.00
N ILE A 448 -17.05 36.76 6.39
CA ILE A 448 -16.41 37.96 6.94
C ILE A 448 -17.41 39.10 7.14
N MET A 449 -18.30 39.33 6.16
CA MET A 449 -19.28 40.43 6.21
C MET A 449 -20.23 40.37 7.42
N LYS A 450 -20.41 39.20 8.04
CA LYS A 450 -21.24 39.05 9.25
C LYS A 450 -20.59 39.63 10.51
N ASP A 451 -19.27 39.70 10.57
CA ASP A 451 -18.51 40.34 11.65
C ASP A 451 -17.12 40.78 11.14
N PRO A 452 -17.04 41.91 10.42
CA PRO A 452 -15.82 42.29 9.71
C PRO A 452 -14.63 42.63 10.60
N ASP A 453 -14.84 43.02 11.86
CA ASP A 453 -13.74 43.37 12.77
C ASP A 453 -12.94 42.12 13.15
N LEU A 454 -13.63 41.08 13.60
CA LEU A 454 -12.99 39.88 14.09
C LEU A 454 -12.65 38.90 12.96
N ARG A 455 -13.57 38.70 12.00
CA ARG A 455 -13.41 37.67 10.96
C ARG A 455 -12.43 38.05 9.87
N ALA A 456 -12.28 39.35 9.53
CA ALA A 456 -11.29 39.77 8.53
C ALA A 456 -9.86 39.55 9.05
N LYS A 457 -9.61 39.82 10.34
CA LYS A 457 -8.31 39.55 10.99
C LYS A 457 -8.00 38.05 10.99
N PHE A 458 -8.97 37.20 11.31
CA PHE A 458 -8.81 35.76 11.27
C PHE A 458 -8.58 35.24 9.85
N ALA A 459 -9.41 35.65 8.89
CA ALA A 459 -9.29 35.26 7.50
C ALA A 459 -7.96 35.70 6.89
N MET A 460 -7.46 36.90 7.20
CA MET A 460 -6.16 37.37 6.71
C MET A 460 -4.99 36.49 7.18
N ARG A 461 -5.10 35.83 8.34
CA ARG A 461 -4.06 34.90 8.84
C ARG A 461 -3.99 33.60 8.05
N MET A 462 -5.11 33.15 7.48
CA MET A 462 -5.20 31.84 6.83
C MET A 462 -5.46 31.91 5.32
N CYS A 463 -5.85 33.05 4.76
CA CYS A 463 -6.26 33.15 3.36
C CYS A 463 -5.14 32.77 2.39
N ARG A 464 -5.52 32.33 1.20
CA ARG A 464 -4.56 31.96 0.17
C ARG A 464 -3.78 33.18 -0.34
N LEU A 465 -2.46 33.03 -0.42
CA LEU A 465 -1.51 34.04 -0.89
C LEU A 465 -0.91 33.59 -2.23
N GLU A 466 -1.66 33.80 -3.31
CA GLU A 466 -1.22 33.46 -4.67
C GLU A 466 -0.46 34.62 -5.31
N ALA A 467 0.83 34.38 -5.59
CA ALA A 467 1.59 35.22 -6.50
C ALA A 467 1.16 34.92 -7.94
N ALA A 468 1.11 35.96 -8.77
CA ALA A 468 0.88 35.80 -10.20
C ALA A 468 1.96 34.93 -10.85
N THR A 469 1.53 34.07 -11.76
CA THR A 469 2.36 33.08 -12.45
C THR A 469 2.98 33.62 -13.75
N SER A 470 2.54 34.79 -14.19
CA SER A 470 3.07 35.51 -15.35
C SER A 470 3.18 37.00 -15.08
N THR A 471 4.07 37.69 -15.80
CA THR A 471 4.18 39.16 -15.74
C THR A 471 2.87 39.86 -16.13
N GLN A 472 2.09 39.25 -17.01
CA GLN A 472 0.78 39.75 -17.44
C GLN A 472 -0.25 39.70 -16.30
N GLU A 473 -0.32 38.61 -15.53
CA GLU A 473 -1.17 38.52 -14.33
C GLU A 473 -0.75 39.48 -13.21
N ILE A 474 0.56 39.78 -13.13
CA ILE A 474 1.08 40.78 -12.20
C ILE A 474 0.56 42.19 -12.58
N ASP A 475 0.57 42.51 -13.87
CA ASP A 475 0.19 43.83 -14.38
C ASP A 475 -1.33 44.02 -14.42
N GLU A 476 -2.11 42.94 -14.55
CA GLU A 476 -3.58 42.92 -14.43
C GLU A 476 -4.08 42.91 -12.97
N GLY A 477 -3.18 42.82 -11.98
CA GLY A 477 -3.52 42.87 -10.56
C GLY A 477 -4.22 41.61 -10.03
N GLY A 478 -4.06 40.47 -10.70
CA GLY A 478 -4.67 39.18 -10.33
C GLY A 478 -4.02 38.50 -9.11
N ALA A 479 -2.78 38.88 -8.77
CA ALA A 479 -2.09 38.38 -7.58
C ALA A 479 -2.78 38.83 -6.28
N PHE A 480 -2.83 37.92 -5.29
CA PHE A 480 -3.37 38.18 -3.94
C PHE A 480 -4.81 38.77 -3.91
N SER A 481 -5.62 38.47 -4.93
CA SER A 481 -6.98 39.02 -5.09
C SER A 481 -7.87 38.83 -3.85
N LEU A 482 -7.82 37.65 -3.23
CA LEU A 482 -8.55 37.36 -1.98
C LEU A 482 -8.07 38.24 -0.81
N ALA A 483 -6.76 38.37 -0.61
CA ALA A 483 -6.20 39.21 0.46
C ALA A 483 -6.60 40.68 0.28
N ARG A 484 -6.65 41.19 -0.96
CA ARG A 484 -7.14 42.55 -1.25
C ARG A 484 -8.60 42.73 -0.85
N ARG A 485 -9.48 41.78 -1.21
CA ARG A 485 -10.90 41.83 -0.84
C ARG A 485 -11.10 41.73 0.68
N ILE A 486 -10.31 40.89 1.37
CA ILE A 486 -10.33 40.83 2.85
C ILE A 486 -9.87 42.17 3.45
N TYR A 487 -8.82 42.78 2.91
CA TYR A 487 -8.36 44.10 3.34
C TYR A 487 -9.46 45.14 3.17
N GLU A 488 -10.18 45.16 2.04
CA GLU A 488 -11.30 46.09 1.79
C GLU A 488 -12.43 45.93 2.80
N LEU A 489 -12.78 44.69 3.16
CA LEU A 489 -13.81 44.38 4.16
C LEU A 489 -13.37 44.67 5.60
N SER A 490 -12.06 44.67 5.88
CA SER A 490 -11.56 44.90 7.25
C SER A 490 -11.87 46.31 7.76
N THR A 491 -12.36 46.42 8.99
CA THR A 491 -12.54 47.71 9.68
C THR A 491 -11.22 48.25 10.26
N ASP A 492 -10.27 47.36 10.55
CA ASP A 492 -8.96 47.68 11.11
C ASP A 492 -7.85 47.43 10.06
N LYS A 493 -7.68 48.43 9.18
CA LYS A 493 -6.72 48.38 8.07
C LYS A 493 -5.29 48.19 8.53
N LEU A 494 -4.91 48.77 9.68
CA LEU A 494 -3.57 48.66 10.24
C LEU A 494 -3.26 47.20 10.61
N SER A 495 -4.15 46.56 11.38
CA SER A 495 -3.97 45.14 11.76
C SER A 495 -3.97 44.22 10.54
N ALA A 496 -4.84 44.46 9.56
CA ALA A 496 -4.88 43.66 8.34
C ALA A 496 -3.55 43.73 7.56
N VAL A 497 -2.96 44.93 7.43
CA VAL A 497 -1.65 45.13 6.80
C VAL A 497 -0.53 44.48 7.61
N ALA A 498 -0.55 44.60 8.93
CA ALA A 498 0.47 43.99 9.80
C ALA A 498 0.47 42.45 9.70
N ILE A 499 -0.71 41.83 9.75
CA ILE A 499 -0.88 40.37 9.58
C ILE A 499 -0.36 39.93 8.21
N LEU A 500 -0.77 40.63 7.15
CA LEU A 500 -0.34 40.31 5.80
C LEU A 500 1.17 40.44 5.63
N GLY A 501 1.77 41.50 6.17
CA GLY A 501 3.21 41.69 6.21
C GLY A 501 3.93 40.53 6.88
N SER A 502 3.48 40.12 8.07
CA SER A 502 4.03 38.97 8.80
C SER A 502 4.02 37.68 7.97
N ARG A 503 2.98 37.46 7.16
CA ARG A 503 2.88 36.27 6.30
C ARG A 503 3.78 36.36 5.06
N LEU A 504 3.90 37.55 4.46
CA LEU A 504 4.80 37.78 3.33
C LEU A 504 6.28 37.71 3.73
N ILE A 505 6.61 38.08 4.96
CA ILE A 505 7.97 38.07 5.52
C ILE A 505 8.34 36.67 6.09
N SER A 506 7.64 35.59 5.70
CA SER A 506 7.83 34.23 6.26
C SER A 506 9.30 33.79 6.38
N SER A 507 9.62 32.85 7.29
CA SER A 507 11.00 32.43 7.62
C SER A 507 11.73 31.60 6.54
N SER A 508 11.21 31.52 5.31
CA SER A 508 11.85 30.76 4.22
C SER A 508 13.04 31.53 3.62
N PHE A 509 14.15 30.83 3.41
CA PHE A 509 15.41 31.39 2.87
C PHE A 509 15.71 30.87 1.46
N SER A 510 14.66 30.65 0.66
CA SER A 510 14.79 30.16 -0.71
C SER A 510 14.72 31.30 -1.72
N SER A 511 15.62 31.31 -2.71
CA SER A 511 15.56 32.25 -3.84
C SER A 511 14.28 32.09 -4.68
N ARG A 512 13.56 30.96 -4.54
CA ARG A 512 12.23 30.74 -5.14
C ARG A 512 11.14 31.64 -4.54
N GLU A 513 11.40 32.29 -3.39
CA GLU A 513 10.47 33.24 -2.75
C GLU A 513 10.56 34.66 -3.31
N ILE A 514 11.61 35.00 -4.07
CA ILE A 514 11.82 36.34 -4.63
C ILE A 514 10.61 36.83 -5.46
N PRO A 515 10.04 36.04 -6.39
CA PRO A 515 8.82 36.42 -7.12
C PRO A 515 7.63 36.64 -6.19
N HIS A 516 7.49 35.84 -5.14
CA HIS A 516 6.39 35.93 -4.18
C HIS A 516 6.46 37.24 -3.35
N MET A 517 7.63 37.60 -2.81
CA MET A 517 7.79 38.87 -2.09
C MET A 517 7.68 40.08 -3.03
N SER A 518 8.18 39.97 -4.27
CA SER A 518 8.06 41.03 -5.28
C SER A 518 6.60 41.32 -5.62
N SER A 519 5.79 40.26 -5.84
CA SER A 519 4.36 40.40 -6.02
C SER A 519 3.67 40.92 -4.75
N GLY A 520 4.15 40.56 -3.56
CA GLY A 520 3.67 41.10 -2.28
C GLY A 520 3.89 42.62 -2.15
N ILE A 521 5.06 43.13 -2.56
CA ILE A 521 5.32 44.58 -2.64
C ILE A 521 4.34 45.24 -3.61
N LYS A 522 4.19 44.72 -4.82
CA LYS A 522 3.24 45.26 -5.81
C LYS A 522 1.80 45.25 -5.28
N MET A 523 1.40 44.21 -4.55
CA MET A 523 0.09 44.15 -3.93
C MET A 523 -0.11 45.28 -2.91
N LEU A 524 0.86 45.52 -2.01
CA LEU A 524 0.79 46.62 -1.02
C LEU A 524 0.64 47.99 -1.70
N ASP A 525 1.23 48.15 -2.88
CA ASP A 525 1.20 49.37 -3.68
C ASP A 525 -0.15 49.60 -4.37
N THR A 526 -0.89 48.53 -4.63
CA THR A 526 -2.22 48.56 -5.27
C THR A 526 -3.39 48.52 -4.29
N LEU A 527 -3.12 48.44 -2.98
CA LEU A 527 -4.16 48.62 -1.96
C LEU A 527 -4.68 50.06 -1.96
N PRO A 528 -5.97 50.30 -1.63
CA PRO A 528 -6.52 51.64 -1.45
C PRO A 528 -5.65 52.54 -0.56
N ALA A 529 -5.77 53.85 -0.73
CA ALA A 529 -5.01 54.83 0.06
C ALA A 529 -5.14 54.54 1.57
N PRO A 530 -4.04 54.65 2.34
CA PRO A 530 -4.04 54.30 3.75
C PRO A 530 -5.03 55.18 4.53
N ALA A 531 -5.84 54.56 5.39
CA ALA A 531 -6.84 55.25 6.18
C ALA A 531 -6.21 56.06 7.33
N THR A 532 -5.01 55.70 7.76
CA THR A 532 -4.28 56.38 8.84
C THR A 532 -2.79 56.53 8.55
N GLN A 533 -2.13 57.48 9.22
CA GLN A 533 -0.68 57.65 9.13
C GLN A 533 0.07 56.40 9.63
N LYS A 534 -0.40 55.77 10.70
CA LYS A 534 0.20 54.54 11.25
C LYS A 534 0.18 53.40 10.23
N GLU A 535 -0.92 53.27 9.49
CA GLU A 535 -1.02 52.29 8.41
C GLU A 535 -0.03 52.60 7.28
N ALA A 536 0.11 53.87 6.89
CA ALA A 536 1.08 54.29 5.88
C ALA A 536 2.54 54.01 6.31
N GLU A 537 2.83 54.13 7.60
CA GLU A 537 4.14 53.79 8.19
C GLU A 537 4.38 52.28 8.18
N GLU A 538 3.37 51.48 8.53
CA GLU A 538 3.47 50.02 8.54
C GLU A 538 3.65 49.43 7.14
N ARG A 539 2.91 49.95 6.14
CA ARG A 539 3.12 49.57 4.73
C ARG A 539 4.55 49.87 4.27
N ARG A 540 5.10 51.03 4.65
CA ARG A 540 6.50 51.41 4.35
C ARG A 540 7.51 50.48 5.04
N ARG A 541 7.26 50.10 6.29
CA ARG A 541 8.09 49.15 7.04
C ARG A 541 8.17 47.80 6.33
N ILE A 542 7.02 47.21 6.03
CA ILE A 542 6.91 45.90 5.35
C ILE A 542 7.58 45.95 3.98
N ARG A 543 7.31 47.00 3.18
CA ARG A 543 7.95 47.17 1.85
C ARG A 543 9.47 47.16 1.97
N LYS A 544 10.03 47.97 2.89
CA LYS A 544 11.47 48.06 3.10
C LYS A 544 12.06 46.71 3.51
N GLU A 545 11.39 45.98 4.40
CA GLU A 545 11.83 44.68 4.88
C GLU A 545 11.85 43.63 3.75
N LEU A 546 10.79 43.56 2.93
CA LEU A 546 10.75 42.69 1.76
C LEU A 546 11.84 43.05 0.73
N SER A 547 12.02 44.34 0.43
CA SER A 547 13.07 44.80 -0.50
C SER A 547 14.47 44.44 -0.03
N ASN A 548 14.79 44.71 1.24
CA ASN A 548 16.08 44.36 1.83
C ASN A 548 16.34 42.85 1.75
N ARG A 549 15.30 42.03 1.96
CA ARG A 549 15.43 40.56 1.91
C ARG A 549 15.61 40.04 0.48
N ILE A 550 14.92 40.62 -0.49
CA ILE A 550 15.13 40.34 -1.92
C ILE A 550 16.57 40.69 -2.34
N GLU A 551 17.06 41.87 -1.97
CA GLU A 551 18.45 42.29 -2.24
C GLU A 551 19.44 41.32 -1.62
N TRP A 552 19.30 41.03 -0.33
CA TRP A 552 20.15 40.09 0.39
C TRP A 552 20.17 38.68 -0.25
N MET A 553 19.02 38.14 -0.65
CA MET A 553 18.96 36.83 -1.33
C MET A 553 19.52 36.86 -2.76
N THR A 554 19.36 37.97 -3.47
CA THR A 554 19.92 38.16 -4.82
C THR A 554 21.45 38.21 -4.76
N ASP A 555 22.02 38.88 -3.75
CA ASP A 555 23.45 38.98 -3.55
C ASP A 555 24.06 37.64 -3.08
N LEU A 556 23.38 36.89 -2.21
CA LEU A 556 23.77 35.53 -1.84
C LEU A 556 23.84 34.59 -3.05
N GLY A 557 22.81 34.61 -3.93
CA GLY A 557 22.81 33.79 -5.15
C GLY A 557 23.89 34.18 -6.16
N ARG A 558 24.41 35.41 -6.11
CA ARG A 558 25.57 35.86 -6.89
C ARG A 558 26.89 35.38 -6.28
N SER A 559 26.99 35.32 -4.94
CA SER A 559 28.19 34.86 -4.24
C SER A 559 28.46 33.35 -4.38
N SER A 560 27.41 32.51 -4.47
CA SER A 560 27.55 31.06 -4.66
C SER A 560 27.84 30.63 -6.10
N ARG A 561 27.80 31.57 -7.06
CA ARG A 561 28.12 31.36 -8.48
C ARG A 561 29.52 31.85 -8.87
N ARG A 562 30.36 32.27 -7.91
CA ARG A 562 31.79 32.42 -8.19
C ARG A 562 32.35 31.04 -8.50
N GLU A 563 32.80 30.86 -9.74
CA GLU A 563 33.65 29.73 -10.17
C GLU A 563 34.79 29.52 -9.15
N PRO A 564 35.29 28.27 -8.96
CA PRO A 564 36.45 28.07 -8.11
C PRO A 564 37.58 28.92 -8.70
N GLU A 565 38.03 29.92 -7.93
CA GLU A 565 39.23 30.66 -8.26
C GLU A 565 40.33 29.63 -8.51
N GLY A 566 40.89 29.66 -9.72
CA GLY A 566 41.91 28.73 -10.14
C GLY A 566 43.03 28.67 -9.11
N PHE A 567 43.34 27.46 -8.67
CA PHE A 567 44.64 27.20 -8.06
C PHE A 567 45.69 27.44 -9.13
N GLU A 568 46.48 28.51 -8.96
CA GLU A 568 47.87 28.56 -9.44
C GLU A 568 48.72 27.55 -8.65
#